data_AF-A0A173ZVV7-F1
#
_entry.id   AF-A0A173ZVV7-F1
#
_cell.length_a   1.000
_cell.length_b   1.000
_cell.length_c   1.000
_cell.angle_alpha   90.00
_cell.angle_beta   90.00
_cell.angle_gamma   90.00
#
_symmetry.space_group_name_H-M   'P 1'
#
loop_
_entity.id
_entity.type
_entity.pdbx_description
1 polymer ?
#
loop_
_entity_poly.entity_id
_entity_poly.type
_entity_poly.pdbx_seq_one_letter_code
_entity_poly.pdbx_strand_id
1 'polypeptide(L)'
;MAKYLMKYKGTYRLKAAIDQSTNDYPRDDSGGIDPSFDDIYIKCYGGAQIYHYGFSTLVAYIPSIGRGHNILKAIANDIGLPEYETYEELYKALEDEGTVRSIMENDKEIEFKFHARKLEYIALFLKPAIAGADISPFSTKNLPKCDYLIPEEDLAEYNAILDSMDNKDYLLVSRVTDAFLTNKLQKSKQYRTIDLKKDMKKKCLKTKEYIHSLGEWNKYIEYLKKEIYK
;
A
#
# COMPACT_ATOMS: atom_id res chain seq x y z
N MET A 1 -15.99 7.88 10.80
CA MET A 1 -16.64 6.58 10.49
C MET A 1 -15.86 5.90 9.37
N ALA A 2 -14.57 5.62 9.56
CA ALA A 2 -13.67 5.42 8.42
C ALA A 2 -13.56 3.98 7.92
N LYS A 3 -14.61 3.18 8.14
CA LYS A 3 -14.69 1.79 7.67
C LYS A 3 -15.78 1.57 6.63
N TYR A 4 -16.37 2.61 6.05
CA TYR A 4 -17.42 2.47 5.04
C TYR A 4 -17.00 1.55 3.88
N LEU A 5 -15.75 1.67 3.42
CA LEU A 5 -15.22 0.87 2.31
C LEU A 5 -14.85 -0.57 2.70
N MET A 6 -14.84 -0.93 3.99
CA MET A 6 -14.55 -2.30 4.43
C MET A 6 -15.55 -3.33 3.88
N LYS A 7 -16.77 -2.90 3.54
CA LYS A 7 -17.77 -3.75 2.88
C LYS A 7 -17.33 -4.26 1.49
N TYR A 8 -16.33 -3.63 0.88
CA TYR A 8 -15.75 -4.03 -0.41
C TYR A 8 -14.49 -4.89 -0.28
N LYS A 9 -14.10 -5.28 0.95
CA LYS A 9 -13.02 -6.24 1.17
C LYS A 9 -13.40 -7.58 0.52
N GLY A 10 -12.44 -8.19 -0.17
CA GLY A 10 -12.67 -9.40 -0.98
C GLY A 10 -13.17 -9.10 -2.40
N THR A 11 -13.68 -7.88 -2.66
CA THR A 11 -14.05 -7.42 -4.02
C THR A 11 -12.96 -6.56 -4.62
N TYR A 12 -12.50 -5.55 -3.88
CA TYR A 12 -11.45 -4.62 -4.33
C TYR A 12 -10.30 -4.60 -3.34
N ARG A 13 -9.12 -4.21 -3.83
CA ARG A 13 -7.94 -4.01 -3.02
C ARG A 13 -8.06 -2.70 -2.25
N LEU A 14 -8.28 -2.86 -0.95
CA LEU A 14 -8.30 -1.76 0.01
C LEU A 14 -6.90 -1.44 0.53
N LYS A 15 -6.64 -0.16 0.73
CA LYS A 15 -5.42 0.37 1.36
C LYS A 15 -5.80 1.47 2.34
N ALA A 16 -4.92 1.72 3.30
CA ALA A 16 -5.01 2.87 4.18
C ALA A 16 -3.85 3.84 3.91
N ALA A 17 -4.03 5.09 4.28
CA ALA A 17 -2.95 6.06 4.35
C ALA A 17 -1.86 5.58 5.32
N ILE A 18 -0.62 5.96 5.05
CA ILE A 18 0.54 5.68 5.89
C ILE A 18 1.22 6.99 6.25
N ASP A 19 1.89 7.02 7.39
CA ASP A 19 2.82 8.09 7.69
C ASP A 19 4.08 7.88 6.85
N GLN A 20 4.32 8.79 5.91
CA GLN A 20 5.46 8.71 4.98
C GLN A 20 6.81 8.84 5.69
N SER A 21 6.85 9.48 6.86
CA SER A 21 8.09 9.67 7.62
C SER A 21 8.56 8.41 8.33
N THR A 22 7.61 7.53 8.69
CA THR A 22 7.85 6.26 9.40
C THR A 22 7.64 5.03 8.52
N ASN A 23 6.98 5.18 7.37
CA ASN A 23 6.51 4.10 6.50
C ASN A 23 5.70 3.04 7.27
N ASP A 24 4.81 3.50 8.15
CA ASP A 24 3.95 2.64 8.96
C ASP A 24 2.55 3.26 9.08
N TYR A 25 1.60 2.45 9.55
CA TYR A 25 0.28 2.94 9.89
C TYR A 25 0.33 3.66 11.24
N PRO A 26 -0.18 4.91 11.35
CA PRO A 26 -0.25 5.63 12.62
C PRO A 26 -1.01 4.85 13.68
N ARG A 27 -0.50 4.92 14.93
CA ARG A 27 -1.05 4.20 16.07
C ARG A 27 -1.31 5.13 17.23
N ASP A 28 -2.37 4.84 17.97
CA ASP A 28 -2.66 5.50 19.24
C ASP A 28 -1.75 5.00 20.37
N ASP A 29 -1.87 5.62 21.54
CA ASP A 29 -1.10 5.27 22.74
C ASP A 29 -1.36 3.83 23.24
N SER A 30 -2.48 3.22 22.82
CA SER A 30 -2.79 1.81 23.11
C SER A 30 -2.16 0.83 22.11
N GLY A 31 -1.51 1.34 21.06
CA GLY A 31 -0.92 0.57 19.97
C GLY A 31 -1.94 0.12 18.90
N GLY A 32 -3.20 0.56 19.01
CA GLY A 32 -4.24 0.41 17.99
C GLY A 32 -3.99 1.32 16.79
N ILE A 33 -4.72 1.12 15.67
CA ILE A 33 -4.66 2.08 14.55
C ILE A 33 -5.34 3.37 15.01
N ASP A 34 -4.67 4.49 14.80
CA ASP A 34 -5.21 5.80 15.14
C ASP A 34 -6.51 6.05 14.34
N PRO A 35 -7.66 6.28 15.02
CA PRO A 35 -8.94 6.55 14.36
C PRO A 35 -9.00 7.86 13.55
N SER A 36 -7.96 8.70 13.60
CA SER A 36 -7.80 9.86 12.72
C SER A 36 -7.05 9.53 11.41
N PHE A 37 -6.50 8.31 11.31
CA PHE A 37 -5.74 7.81 10.14
C PHE A 37 -6.31 6.49 9.60
N ASP A 38 -7.57 6.18 9.91
CA ASP A 38 -8.26 5.00 9.38
C ASP A 38 -8.89 5.25 8.00
N ASP A 39 -8.47 6.30 7.29
CA ASP A 39 -8.87 6.60 5.91
C ASP A 39 -8.48 5.47 4.95
N ILE A 40 -9.46 4.63 4.65
CA ILE A 40 -9.35 3.55 3.68
C ILE A 40 -9.76 4.08 2.31
N TYR A 41 -9.06 3.62 1.28
CA TYR A 41 -9.40 3.83 -0.12
C TYR A 41 -9.30 2.54 -0.92
N ILE A 42 -10.05 2.47 -2.02
CA ILE A 42 -9.90 1.45 -3.05
C ILE A 42 -8.76 1.86 -3.98
N LYS A 43 -7.74 1.02 -4.10
CA LYS A 43 -6.63 1.24 -5.03
C LYS A 43 -7.11 1.08 -6.46
N CYS A 44 -6.87 2.07 -7.31
CA CYS A 44 -7.20 2.04 -8.73
C CYS A 44 -5.95 2.13 -9.62
N TYR A 45 -6.14 2.00 -10.93
CA TYR A 45 -5.06 2.05 -11.91
C TYR A 45 -4.40 3.44 -11.96
N GLY A 46 -3.10 3.50 -12.31
CA GLY A 46 -2.38 4.76 -12.46
C GLY A 46 -2.19 5.57 -11.16
N GLY A 47 -2.37 4.93 -9.99
CA GLY A 47 -2.29 5.61 -8.70
C GLY A 47 -3.59 6.30 -8.26
N ALA A 48 -4.65 6.21 -9.07
CA ALA A 48 -5.96 6.72 -8.70
C ALA A 48 -6.53 5.99 -7.48
N GLN A 49 -7.47 6.63 -6.80
CA GLN A 49 -8.06 6.15 -5.56
C GLN A 49 -9.55 6.44 -5.53
N ILE A 50 -10.32 5.58 -4.85
CA ILE A 50 -11.70 5.88 -4.49
C ILE A 50 -11.81 5.85 -2.96
N TYR A 51 -12.19 6.97 -2.35
CA TYR A 51 -12.35 7.07 -0.89
C TYR A 51 -13.74 7.56 -0.50
N HIS A 52 -14.12 7.36 0.77
CA HIS A 52 -15.43 7.77 1.29
C HIS A 52 -15.37 9.20 1.80
N TYR A 53 -16.26 10.07 1.32
CA TYR A 53 -16.35 11.46 1.76
C TYR A 53 -17.35 11.62 2.92
N GLY A 54 -18.48 10.92 2.84
CA GLY A 54 -19.55 10.99 3.83
C GLY A 54 -20.89 10.53 3.26
N PHE A 55 -21.80 10.08 4.13
CA PHE A 55 -23.10 9.53 3.71
C PHE A 55 -22.96 8.48 2.60
N SER A 56 -23.62 8.69 1.46
CA SER A 56 -23.54 7.84 0.27
C SER A 56 -22.65 8.45 -0.82
N THR A 57 -21.68 9.29 -0.47
CA THR A 57 -20.80 9.98 -1.42
C THR A 57 -19.38 9.39 -1.36
N LEU A 58 -18.88 9.02 -2.53
CA LEU A 58 -17.49 8.63 -2.76
C LEU A 58 -16.77 9.72 -3.57
N VAL A 59 -15.46 9.77 -3.44
CA VAL A 59 -14.58 10.63 -4.24
C VAL A 59 -13.66 9.75 -5.06
N ALA A 60 -13.52 10.09 -6.34
CA ALA A 60 -12.45 9.61 -7.20
C ALA A 60 -11.32 10.63 -7.17
N TYR A 61 -10.12 10.18 -6.81
CA TYR A 61 -8.89 10.96 -6.86
C TYR A 61 -8.00 10.43 -7.98
N ILE A 62 -7.59 11.30 -8.88
CA ILE A 62 -6.73 10.97 -10.01
C ILE A 62 -5.47 11.86 -9.96
N PRO A 63 -4.29 11.30 -9.61
CA PRO A 63 -3.04 12.05 -9.52
C PRO A 63 -2.41 12.29 -10.90
N SER A 64 -3.20 12.81 -11.85
CA SER A 64 -2.77 13.19 -13.20
C SER A 64 -3.90 13.92 -13.92
N ILE A 65 -3.65 15.18 -14.33
CA ILE A 65 -4.58 15.98 -15.14
C ILE A 65 -4.98 15.23 -16.42
N GLY A 66 -4.01 14.88 -17.27
CA GLY A 66 -4.32 14.25 -18.56
C GLY A 66 -5.09 12.94 -18.42
N ARG A 67 -4.82 12.13 -17.38
CA ARG A 67 -5.61 10.92 -17.11
C ARG A 67 -7.01 11.26 -16.61
N GLY A 68 -7.14 12.23 -15.71
CA GLY A 68 -8.42 12.68 -15.19
C GLY A 68 -9.33 13.20 -16.31
N HIS A 69 -8.79 14.04 -17.20
CA HIS A 69 -9.48 14.48 -18.42
C HIS A 69 -9.94 13.30 -19.26
N ASN A 70 -9.05 12.36 -19.59
CA ASN A 70 -9.42 11.18 -20.39
C ASN A 70 -10.53 10.34 -19.74
N ILE A 71 -10.53 10.21 -18.42
CA ILE A 71 -11.59 9.51 -17.68
C ILE A 71 -12.92 10.27 -17.80
N LEU A 72 -12.92 11.58 -17.56
CA LEU A 72 -14.14 12.41 -17.64
C LEU A 72 -14.71 12.43 -19.07
N LYS A 73 -13.84 12.52 -20.08
CA LYS A 73 -14.23 12.39 -21.50
C LYS A 73 -14.84 11.01 -21.80
N ALA A 74 -14.23 9.93 -21.28
CA ALA A 74 -14.76 8.60 -21.47
C ALA A 74 -16.15 8.42 -20.82
N ILE A 75 -16.36 8.98 -19.63
CA ILE A 75 -17.67 8.99 -18.95
C ILE A 75 -18.68 9.78 -19.78
N ALA A 76 -18.33 10.98 -20.24
CA ALA A 76 -19.20 11.83 -21.04
C ALA A 76 -19.63 11.17 -22.35
N ASN A 77 -18.68 10.52 -23.04
CA ASN A 77 -18.96 9.78 -24.27
C ASN A 77 -19.87 8.57 -24.02
N ASP A 78 -19.66 7.84 -22.91
CA ASP A 78 -20.46 6.64 -22.58
C ASP A 78 -21.91 6.99 -22.25
N ILE A 79 -22.15 8.10 -21.53
CA ILE A 79 -23.51 8.57 -21.21
C ILE A 79 -24.16 9.41 -22.33
N GLY A 80 -23.44 9.67 -23.42
CA GLY A 80 -23.95 10.41 -24.59
C GLY A 80 -24.13 11.90 -24.35
N LEU A 81 -23.22 12.56 -23.63
CA LEU A 81 -23.23 14.02 -23.50
C LEU A 81 -22.97 14.72 -24.84
N PRO A 82 -23.50 15.94 -25.04
CA PRO A 82 -23.23 16.74 -26.23
C PRO A 82 -21.74 17.06 -26.37
N GLU A 83 -21.34 17.43 -27.59
CA GLU A 83 -19.98 17.92 -27.85
C GLU A 83 -19.66 19.15 -27.00
N TYR A 84 -18.40 19.26 -26.59
CA TYR A 84 -17.85 20.33 -25.78
C TYR A 84 -16.54 20.80 -26.41
N GLU A 85 -16.28 22.11 -26.34
CA GLU A 85 -15.04 22.70 -26.86
C GLU A 85 -14.00 22.87 -25.74
N THR A 86 -14.46 23.03 -24.50
CA THR A 86 -13.63 23.30 -23.32
C THR A 86 -13.84 22.29 -22.20
N TYR A 87 -12.89 22.20 -21.26
CA TYR A 87 -13.02 21.34 -20.09
C TYR A 87 -14.08 21.88 -19.12
N GLU A 88 -14.23 23.19 -19.03
CA GLU A 88 -15.24 23.86 -18.22
C GLU A 88 -16.67 23.47 -18.67
N GLU A 89 -16.91 23.41 -19.98
CA GLU A 89 -18.18 22.94 -20.55
C GLU A 89 -18.41 21.45 -20.25
N LEU A 90 -17.39 20.61 -20.44
CA LEU A 90 -17.45 19.19 -20.09
C LEU A 90 -17.82 18.99 -18.63
N TYR A 91 -17.18 19.74 -17.73
CA TYR A 91 -17.40 19.61 -16.29
C TYR A 91 -18.83 19.99 -15.93
N LYS A 92 -19.30 21.13 -16.44
CA LYS A 92 -20.67 21.57 -16.20
C LYS A 92 -21.69 20.54 -16.71
N ALA A 93 -21.52 20.02 -17.92
CA ALA A 93 -22.44 19.03 -18.50
C ALA A 93 -22.48 17.73 -17.68
N LEU A 94 -21.33 17.27 -17.19
CA LEU A 94 -21.23 16.09 -16.32
C LEU A 94 -21.90 16.32 -14.95
N GLU A 95 -21.74 17.52 -14.37
CA GLU A 95 -22.37 17.87 -13.11
C GLU A 95 -23.90 18.01 -13.22
N ASP A 96 -24.37 18.62 -14.31
CA ASP A 96 -25.79 18.79 -14.62
C ASP A 96 -26.50 17.44 -14.83
N GLU A 97 -25.85 16.47 -15.48
CA GLU A 97 -26.36 15.09 -15.60
C GLU A 97 -26.30 14.35 -14.24
N GLY A 98 -25.26 14.57 -13.45
CA GLY A 98 -25.17 14.12 -12.06
C GLY A 98 -24.56 12.73 -11.86
N THR A 99 -23.86 12.17 -12.84
CA THR A 99 -22.97 11.00 -12.70
C THR A 99 -21.74 11.29 -11.89
N VAL A 100 -21.15 12.44 -12.12
CA VAL A 100 -20.09 12.99 -11.29
C VAL A 100 -20.50 14.39 -10.85
N ARG A 101 -19.93 14.87 -9.74
CA ARG A 101 -20.25 16.16 -9.12
C ARG A 101 -19.02 16.74 -8.47
N SER A 102 -19.00 18.05 -8.24
CA SER A 102 -17.91 18.74 -7.55
C SER A 102 -16.55 18.38 -8.17
N ILE A 103 -16.43 18.54 -9.47
CA ILE A 103 -15.18 18.30 -10.19
C ILE A 103 -14.20 19.41 -9.76
N MET A 104 -13.02 19.00 -9.28
CA MET A 104 -11.94 19.89 -8.89
C MET A 104 -10.69 19.51 -9.66
N GLU A 105 -10.11 20.46 -10.37
CA GLU A 105 -8.82 20.33 -11.04
C GLU A 105 -7.82 21.29 -10.39
N ASN A 106 -6.61 20.82 -10.14
CA ASN A 106 -5.47 21.65 -9.74
C ASN A 106 -4.29 21.45 -10.71
N ASP A 107 -3.08 21.86 -10.32
CA ASP A 107 -1.89 21.78 -11.16
C ASP A 107 -1.39 20.35 -11.45
N LYS A 108 -1.89 19.33 -10.74
CA LYS A 108 -1.36 17.95 -10.83
C LYS A 108 -2.42 16.86 -10.86
N GLU A 109 -3.62 17.12 -10.36
CA GLU A 109 -4.61 16.11 -10.05
C GLU A 109 -6.04 16.61 -10.31
N ILE A 110 -6.93 15.65 -10.47
CA ILE A 110 -8.36 15.87 -10.61
C ILE A 110 -9.07 15.02 -9.58
N GLU A 111 -10.04 15.62 -8.90
CA GLU A 111 -10.98 14.94 -8.03
C GLU A 111 -12.41 15.16 -8.49
N PHE A 112 -13.28 14.16 -8.31
CA PHE A 112 -14.72 14.34 -8.46
C PHE A 112 -15.48 13.43 -7.51
N LYS A 113 -16.66 13.88 -7.10
CA LYS A 113 -17.59 13.13 -6.25
C LYS A 113 -18.60 12.35 -7.08
N PHE A 114 -19.07 11.23 -6.55
CA PHE A 114 -20.17 10.47 -7.13
C PHE A 114 -20.92 9.72 -6.04
N HIS A 115 -22.18 9.35 -6.33
CA HIS A 115 -22.98 8.56 -5.40
C HIS A 115 -22.48 7.11 -5.35
N ALA A 116 -22.40 6.51 -4.17
CA ALA A 116 -21.86 5.16 -3.94
C ALA A 116 -22.57 4.06 -4.76
N ARG A 117 -23.83 4.27 -5.14
CA ARG A 117 -24.57 3.38 -6.08
C ARG A 117 -23.98 3.34 -7.49
N LYS A 118 -23.26 4.39 -7.91
CA LYS A 118 -22.57 4.46 -9.22
C LYS A 118 -21.15 3.87 -9.15
N LEU A 119 -20.74 3.22 -8.04
CA LEU A 119 -19.39 2.68 -7.90
C LEU A 119 -19.03 1.66 -8.97
N GLU A 120 -19.92 0.71 -9.27
CA GLU A 120 -19.66 -0.33 -10.28
C GLU A 120 -19.46 0.29 -11.67
N TYR A 121 -20.23 1.32 -12.00
CA TYR A 121 -20.08 2.08 -13.23
C TYR A 121 -18.75 2.84 -13.28
N ILE A 122 -18.46 3.65 -12.25
CA ILE A 122 -17.22 4.43 -12.18
C ILE A 122 -15.96 3.52 -12.16
N ALA A 123 -16.08 2.32 -11.59
CA ALA A 123 -15.02 1.32 -11.57
C ALA A 123 -14.59 0.87 -12.97
N LEU A 124 -15.46 0.93 -13.98
CA LEU A 124 -15.11 0.60 -15.37
C LEU A 124 -14.00 1.52 -15.90
N PHE A 125 -14.02 2.79 -15.50
CA PHE A 125 -13.07 3.80 -15.95
C PHE A 125 -11.82 3.87 -15.07
N LEU A 126 -11.99 3.77 -13.74
CA LEU A 126 -10.87 3.84 -12.79
C LEU A 126 -10.08 2.54 -12.65
N LYS A 127 -10.67 1.40 -13.04
CA LYS A 127 -10.05 0.07 -13.00
C LYS A 127 -9.49 -0.26 -11.61
N PRO A 128 -10.36 -0.43 -10.59
CA PRO A 128 -9.93 -0.80 -9.25
C PRO A 128 -9.17 -2.12 -9.27
N ALA A 129 -8.10 -2.19 -8.48
CA ALA A 129 -7.29 -3.38 -8.38
C ALA A 129 -8.04 -4.47 -7.62
N ILE A 130 -8.11 -5.67 -8.19
CA ILE A 130 -8.71 -6.86 -7.57
C ILE A 130 -7.65 -7.77 -6.93
N ALA A 131 -6.41 -7.72 -7.42
CA ALA A 131 -5.32 -8.55 -6.93
C ALA A 131 -4.97 -8.19 -5.47
N GLY A 132 -5.20 -9.13 -4.56
CA GLY A 132 -5.02 -8.92 -3.12
C GLY A 132 -6.21 -8.25 -2.43
N ALA A 133 -7.44 -8.40 -2.95
CA ALA A 133 -8.66 -7.86 -2.34
C ALA A 133 -8.93 -8.36 -0.91
N ASP A 134 -8.43 -9.56 -0.54
CA ASP A 134 -8.58 -10.11 0.81
C ASP A 134 -7.59 -9.53 1.83
N ILE A 135 -6.55 -8.83 1.35
CA ILE A 135 -5.51 -8.25 2.20
C ILE A 135 -6.14 -7.11 3.02
N SER A 136 -5.93 -7.15 4.34
CA SER A 136 -6.34 -6.05 5.22
C SER A 136 -5.71 -4.72 4.76
N PRO A 137 -6.46 -3.61 4.73
CA PRO A 137 -5.91 -2.30 4.35
C PRO A 137 -4.71 -1.89 5.21
N PHE A 138 -4.67 -2.32 6.48
CA PHE A 138 -3.60 -2.08 7.45
C PHE A 138 -2.53 -3.20 7.47
N SER A 139 -2.48 -4.06 6.46
CA SER A 139 -1.46 -5.12 6.37
C SER A 139 -0.10 -4.55 6.01
N THR A 140 0.97 -5.07 6.61
CA THR A 140 2.36 -4.79 6.19
C THR A 140 2.62 -5.12 4.72
N LYS A 141 1.80 -5.98 4.09
CA LYS A 141 1.86 -6.26 2.64
C LYS A 141 1.48 -5.06 1.77
N ASN A 142 0.79 -4.07 2.32
CA ASN A 142 0.40 -2.84 1.62
C ASN A 142 1.41 -1.70 1.77
N LEU A 143 2.38 -1.83 2.69
CA LEU A 143 3.46 -0.85 2.87
C LEU A 143 4.41 -0.84 1.65
N PRO A 144 4.92 0.35 1.27
CA PRO A 144 6.04 0.50 0.35
C PRO A 144 7.24 -0.39 0.73
N LYS A 145 7.94 -0.87 -0.31
CA LYS A 145 9.15 -1.68 -0.19
C LYS A 145 10.26 -1.05 -1.01
N CYS A 146 11.47 -1.05 -0.49
CA CYS A 146 12.68 -0.69 -1.20
C CYS A 146 13.12 -1.86 -2.09
N ASP A 147 13.70 -1.55 -3.24
CA ASP A 147 14.35 -2.52 -4.11
C ASP A 147 15.82 -2.67 -3.68
N TYR A 148 16.03 -3.47 -2.63
CA TYR A 148 17.35 -3.72 -2.08
C TYR A 148 17.91 -5.05 -2.60
N LEU A 149 19.08 -4.98 -3.22
CA LEU A 149 19.76 -6.14 -3.78
C LEU A 149 20.86 -6.60 -2.82
N ILE A 150 20.76 -7.84 -2.37
CA ILE A 150 21.85 -8.54 -1.66
C ILE A 150 22.77 -9.14 -2.74
N PRO A 151 24.11 -9.02 -2.61
CA PRO A 151 25.06 -9.63 -3.54
C PRO A 151 24.81 -11.13 -3.76
N GLU A 152 25.11 -11.61 -4.97
CA GLU A 152 24.87 -13.02 -5.33
C GLU A 152 25.67 -13.99 -4.47
N GLU A 153 26.90 -13.64 -4.09
CA GLU A 153 27.76 -14.45 -3.22
C GLU A 153 27.10 -14.67 -1.84
N ASP A 154 26.61 -13.60 -1.23
CA ASP A 154 25.90 -13.63 0.05
C ASP A 154 24.59 -14.43 -0.04
N LEU A 155 23.87 -14.31 -1.17
CA LEU A 155 22.66 -15.09 -1.42
C LEU A 155 22.96 -16.57 -1.67
N ALA A 156 24.07 -16.91 -2.31
CA ALA A 156 24.46 -18.30 -2.58
C ALA A 156 24.64 -19.08 -1.28
N GLU A 157 25.33 -18.48 -0.29
CA GLU A 157 25.49 -19.11 1.02
C GLU A 157 24.15 -19.28 1.75
N TYR A 158 23.31 -18.24 1.75
CA TYR A 158 21.98 -18.31 2.35
C TYR A 158 21.12 -19.41 1.69
N ASN A 159 21.12 -19.48 0.36
CA ASN A 159 20.35 -20.48 -0.38
C ASN A 159 20.87 -21.90 -0.12
N ALA A 160 22.20 -22.09 -0.03
CA ALA A 160 22.77 -23.39 0.32
C ALA A 160 22.29 -23.92 1.68
N ILE A 161 22.04 -23.04 2.65
CA ILE A 161 21.45 -23.42 3.96
C ILE A 161 19.98 -23.80 3.80
N LEU A 162 19.23 -23.11 2.95
CA LEU A 162 17.82 -23.44 2.72
C LEU A 162 17.65 -24.75 1.95
N ASP A 163 18.54 -25.02 1.00
CA ASP A 163 18.49 -26.23 0.19
C ASP A 163 18.93 -27.48 0.96
N SER A 164 19.66 -27.33 2.07
CA SER A 164 19.95 -28.45 2.98
C SER A 164 18.77 -28.78 3.91
N MET A 165 17.71 -27.97 3.94
CA MET A 165 16.51 -28.26 4.74
C MET A 165 15.60 -29.25 4.00
N ASP A 166 15.44 -30.46 4.54
CA ASP A 166 14.63 -31.52 3.93
C ASP A 166 13.18 -31.09 3.61
N ASN A 167 12.58 -30.24 4.45
CA ASN A 167 11.18 -29.81 4.33
C ASN A 167 11.00 -28.37 3.85
N LYS A 168 12.08 -27.63 3.56
CA LYS A 168 12.04 -26.19 3.22
C LYS A 168 11.07 -25.41 4.10
N ASP A 169 11.17 -25.56 5.42
CA ASP A 169 10.31 -24.87 6.38
C ASP A 169 10.65 -23.37 6.43
N TYR A 170 10.13 -22.62 5.45
CA TYR A 170 10.31 -21.18 5.35
C TYR A 170 9.71 -20.41 6.54
N LEU A 171 8.75 -21.02 7.26
CA LEU A 171 8.19 -20.41 8.45
C LEU A 171 9.20 -20.45 9.61
N LEU A 172 9.91 -21.56 9.77
CA LEU A 172 11.04 -21.66 10.71
C LEU A 172 12.10 -20.60 10.39
N VAL A 173 12.52 -20.49 9.12
CA VAL A 173 13.50 -19.50 8.68
C VAL A 173 13.05 -18.09 9.07
N SER A 174 11.80 -17.71 8.76
CA SER A 174 11.25 -16.40 9.13
C SER A 174 11.32 -16.15 10.65
N ARG A 175 10.98 -17.16 11.46
CA ARG A 175 11.03 -17.06 12.93
C ARG A 175 12.46 -16.89 13.43
N VAL A 176 13.41 -17.62 12.86
CA VAL A 176 14.83 -17.52 13.21
C VAL A 176 15.40 -16.15 12.82
N THR A 177 15.08 -15.64 11.64
CA THR A 177 15.47 -14.29 11.20
C THR A 177 14.91 -13.22 12.14
N ASP A 178 13.63 -13.32 12.51
CA ASP A 178 13.03 -12.37 13.45
C ASP A 178 13.66 -12.47 14.86
N ALA A 179 13.94 -13.69 15.33
CA ALA A 179 14.62 -13.92 16.60
C ALA A 179 16.05 -13.35 16.60
N PHE A 180 16.78 -13.43 15.48
CA PHE A 180 18.08 -12.78 15.35
C PHE A 180 17.94 -11.27 15.53
N LEU A 181 17.00 -10.64 14.81
CA LEU A 181 16.77 -9.20 14.91
C LEU A 181 16.41 -8.78 16.35
N THR A 182 15.44 -9.44 16.99
CA THR A 182 14.91 -9.00 18.29
C THR A 182 15.73 -9.47 19.48
N ASN A 183 16.27 -10.68 19.44
CA ASN A 183 16.90 -11.30 20.62
C ASN A 183 18.42 -11.19 20.61
N LYS A 184 19.04 -11.02 19.44
CA LYS A 184 20.49 -10.85 19.30
C LYS A 184 20.84 -9.42 18.97
N LEU A 185 20.33 -8.90 17.85
CA LEU A 185 20.77 -7.61 17.32
C LEU A 185 20.30 -6.44 18.18
N GLN A 186 19.00 -6.38 18.51
CA GLN A 186 18.41 -5.34 19.35
C GLN A 186 19.06 -5.25 20.75
N LYS A 187 19.58 -6.36 21.27
CA LYS A 187 20.24 -6.42 22.59
C LYS A 187 21.72 -6.06 22.54
N SER A 188 22.31 -5.89 21.35
CA SER A 188 23.72 -5.53 21.22
C SER A 188 23.95 -4.10 21.70
N LYS A 189 25.17 -3.80 22.19
CA LYS A 189 25.54 -2.47 22.67
C LYS A 189 25.35 -1.38 21.61
N GLN A 190 25.54 -1.74 20.33
CA GLN A 190 25.45 -0.84 19.19
C GLN A 190 24.00 -0.42 18.87
N TYR A 191 23.03 -1.33 19.03
CA TYR A 191 21.66 -1.10 18.58
C TYR A 191 20.64 -0.94 19.73
N ARG A 192 21.04 -1.13 20.99
CA ARG A 192 20.13 -1.07 22.15
C ARG A 192 19.33 0.23 22.31
N THR A 193 19.81 1.34 21.75
CA THR A 193 19.17 2.66 21.83
C THR A 193 18.28 2.98 20.62
N ILE A 194 18.28 2.13 19.60
CA ILE A 194 17.52 2.32 18.36
C ILE A 194 16.44 1.24 18.30
N ASP A 195 15.20 1.61 17.97
CA ASP A 195 14.17 0.64 17.65
C ASP A 195 14.41 0.11 16.23
N LEU A 196 15.03 -1.07 16.13
CA LEU A 196 15.40 -1.68 14.85
C LEU A 196 14.18 -1.98 13.97
N LYS A 197 13.02 -2.28 14.56
CA LYS A 197 11.81 -2.53 13.77
C LYS A 197 11.28 -1.24 13.14
N LYS A 198 11.31 -0.12 13.88
CA LYS A 198 10.93 1.18 13.34
C LYS A 198 11.90 1.65 12.27
N ASP A 199 13.21 1.53 12.51
CA ASP A 199 14.23 1.91 11.51
C ASP A 199 14.13 1.05 10.24
N MET A 200 13.91 -0.26 10.38
CA MET A 200 13.67 -1.17 9.25
C MET A 200 12.46 -0.75 8.41
N LYS A 201 11.32 -0.45 9.06
CA LYS A 201 10.12 0.01 8.36
C LYS A 201 10.38 1.32 7.62
N LYS A 202 11.01 2.29 8.28
CA LYS A 202 11.38 3.58 7.69
C LYS A 202 12.25 3.44 6.44
N LYS A 203 13.15 2.46 6.41
CA LYS A 203 13.99 2.14 5.25
C LYS A 203 13.29 1.29 4.18
N CYS A 204 12.05 0.86 4.44
CA CYS A 204 11.25 0.01 3.55
C CYS A 204 11.92 -1.35 3.25
N LEU A 205 12.77 -1.86 4.15
CA LEU A 205 13.54 -3.10 3.96
C LEU A 205 12.84 -4.30 4.60
N LYS A 206 12.98 -5.49 4.00
CA LYS A 206 12.62 -6.75 4.65
C LYS A 206 13.65 -7.09 5.74
N THR A 207 13.30 -7.92 6.72
CA THR A 207 14.18 -8.28 7.83
C THR A 207 15.57 -8.74 7.38
N LYS A 208 15.67 -9.63 6.38
CA LYS A 208 16.96 -10.11 5.86
C LYS A 208 17.78 -9.01 5.17
N GLU A 209 17.12 -8.17 4.38
CA GLU A 209 17.74 -7.06 3.64
C GLU A 209 18.23 -5.99 4.63
N TYR A 210 17.47 -5.76 5.69
CA TYR A 210 17.83 -4.84 6.75
C TYR A 210 19.06 -5.32 7.53
N ILE A 211 19.08 -6.58 7.95
CA ILE A 211 20.25 -7.18 8.61
C ILE A 211 21.50 -7.05 7.73
N HIS A 212 21.37 -7.34 6.43
CA HIS A 212 22.45 -7.17 5.46
C HIS A 212 22.89 -5.69 5.38
N SER A 213 21.95 -4.76 5.26
CA SER A 213 22.24 -3.32 5.17
C SER A 213 22.95 -2.75 6.40
N LEU A 214 22.85 -3.42 7.55
CA LEU A 214 23.56 -3.05 8.78
C LEU A 214 24.99 -3.60 8.84
N GLY A 215 25.41 -4.43 7.87
CA GLY A 215 26.72 -5.10 7.89
C GLY A 215 26.77 -6.31 8.83
N GLU A 216 25.61 -6.85 9.22
CA GLU A 216 25.48 -7.92 10.22
C GLU A 216 25.19 -9.29 9.60
N TRP A 217 25.40 -9.40 8.28
CA TRP A 217 25.06 -10.58 7.48
C TRP A 217 25.78 -11.84 7.93
N ASN A 218 27.11 -11.80 8.10
CA ASN A 218 27.89 -12.98 8.49
C ASN A 218 27.45 -13.55 9.84
N LYS A 219 27.20 -12.68 10.83
CA LYS A 219 26.69 -13.09 12.15
C LYS A 219 25.29 -13.70 12.05
N TYR A 220 24.46 -13.17 11.17
CA TYR A 220 23.14 -13.71 10.90
C TYR A 220 23.20 -15.09 10.25
N ILE A 221 24.07 -15.29 9.26
CA ILE A 221 24.25 -16.57 8.59
C ILE A 221 24.76 -17.65 9.54
N GLU A 222 25.74 -17.34 10.39
CA GLU A 222 26.20 -18.24 11.46
C GLU A 222 25.06 -18.62 12.42
N TYR A 223 24.26 -17.64 12.83
CA TYR A 223 23.11 -17.88 13.69
C TYR A 223 22.05 -18.75 13.01
N LEU A 224 21.76 -18.48 11.74
CA LEU A 224 20.79 -19.21 10.93
C LEU A 224 21.20 -20.69 10.79
N LYS A 225 22.46 -20.97 10.42
CA LYS A 225 23.01 -22.33 10.36
C LYS A 225 22.83 -23.04 11.70
N LYS A 226 23.22 -22.39 12.80
CA LYS A 226 23.12 -22.99 14.13
C LYS A 226 21.69 -23.34 14.53
N GLU A 227 20.71 -22.51 14.19
CA GLU A 227 19.32 -22.78 14.57
C GLU A 227 18.62 -23.77 13.62
N ILE A 228 19.04 -23.87 12.36
CA ILE A 228 18.48 -24.83 11.39
C ILE A 228 19.04 -26.23 11.59
N TYR A 229 20.33 -26.38 11.90
CA TYR A 229 20.98 -27.68 12.14
C TYR A 229 20.90 -28.14 13.60
N LYS A 230 20.01 -27.55 14.40
CA LYS A 230 19.72 -28.01 15.77
C LYS A 230 18.86 -29.26 15.75
#